data_AF-A0A5E5QIL2-F1
#
_entry.id   AF-A0A5E5QIL2-F1
#
_cell.length_a   1.000
_cell.length_b   1.000
_cell.length_c   1.000
_cell.angle_alpha   90.00
_cell.angle_beta   90.00
_cell.angle_gamma   90.00
#
_symmetry.space_group_name_H-M   'P 1'
#
loop_
_entity.id
_entity.type
_entity.pdbx_description
1 polymer ?
#
loop_
_entity_poly.entity_id
_entity_poly.type
_entity_poly.pdbx_seq_one_letter_code
_entity_poly.pdbx_strand_id
1 'polypeptide(L)'
;DSAGAVDGLNLYVYVGNNPLKYRDPTGHVKTKIEQENAEEGAVGGINNIVAIKLDVGEYAKAEESALSLDLKMERIKAIQQEILQSDIFKKLGELESSTRLHFEGRPYEDVNYKINVLRSDVNNRIADIEKTHGVSRNRAAMYFTASDEFKDMLFEQYKVGNCGESTDVMIGELNKNYPKMIVENVSIDKPDHVFSVLNRDQSTSIFNPEKWNDDSLVIDPWQRTVYTKQEFLLVNSLANFYGLNDHIQGETEITVQHNESVISFLSFYELKLEEEESIF
;
A
#
# COMPACT_ATOMS: atom_id res chain seq x y z
N ASP A 1 -46.27 27.02 -8.44
CA ASP A 1 -46.47 25.66 -7.93
C ASP A 1 -45.24 24.83 -8.33
N SER A 2 -44.57 24.34 -7.29
CA SER A 2 -43.49 23.33 -7.22
C SER A 2 -42.24 23.45 -8.10
N ALA A 3 -41.22 24.08 -7.51
CA ALA A 3 -39.81 23.85 -7.75
C ALA A 3 -39.34 22.50 -7.18
N GLY A 4 -38.32 21.88 -7.79
CA GLY A 4 -37.61 20.70 -7.29
C GLY A 4 -36.83 20.04 -8.42
N ALA A 5 -35.65 20.54 -8.78
CA ALA A 5 -34.34 20.26 -8.18
C ALA A 5 -33.48 19.47 -9.18
N VAL A 6 -32.76 20.22 -10.00
CA VAL A 6 -31.54 19.78 -10.69
C VAL A 6 -30.43 19.82 -9.63
N ASP A 7 -29.82 18.67 -9.31
CA ASP A 7 -28.38 18.50 -9.04
C ASP A 7 -28.13 17.17 -8.32
N GLY A 8 -27.88 16.13 -9.12
CA GLY A 8 -27.14 14.96 -8.69
C GLY A 8 -25.65 15.15 -8.99
N LEU A 9 -25.07 16.28 -8.58
CA LEU A 9 -23.63 16.49 -8.60
C LEU A 9 -23.00 15.49 -7.62
N ASN A 10 -22.50 14.37 -8.15
CA ASN A 10 -21.71 13.43 -7.38
C ASN A 10 -20.34 14.07 -7.11
N LEU A 11 -20.21 14.73 -5.95
CA LEU A 11 -19.03 15.49 -5.51
C LEU A 11 -17.80 14.61 -5.23
N TYR A 12 -17.80 13.33 -5.62
CA TYR A 12 -16.68 12.41 -5.50
C TYR A 12 -15.97 12.10 -6.83
N VAL A 13 -16.34 12.76 -7.93
CA VAL A 13 -15.78 12.45 -9.26
C VAL A 13 -14.78 13.50 -9.78
N TYR A 14 -14.56 14.64 -9.12
CA TYR A 14 -13.70 15.71 -9.69
C TYR A 14 -12.85 16.50 -8.69
N VAL A 15 -12.18 15.82 -7.76
CA VAL A 15 -11.01 16.43 -7.09
C VAL A 15 -9.95 15.36 -6.89
N GLY A 16 -8.73 15.65 -7.32
CA GLY A 16 -7.53 14.90 -6.97
C GLY A 16 -7.30 14.94 -5.46
N ASN A 17 -8.09 14.14 -4.74
CA ASN A 17 -8.01 13.91 -3.30
C ASN A 17 -6.92 12.90 -3.03
N ASN A 18 -5.68 13.24 -3.38
CA ASN A 18 -4.53 12.59 -2.77
C ASN A 18 -4.57 12.99 -1.27
N PRO A 19 -4.80 12.06 -0.32
CA PRO A 19 -4.81 12.37 1.12
C PRO A 19 -3.48 12.99 1.57
N LEU A 20 -2.38 12.69 0.86
CA LEU A 20 -1.07 13.30 1.06
C LEU A 20 -1.05 14.80 0.83
N LYS A 21 -2.07 15.37 0.19
CA LYS A 21 -2.20 16.82 0.02
C LYS A 21 -2.47 17.56 1.34
N TYR A 22 -3.08 16.88 2.32
CA TYR A 22 -3.53 17.50 3.57
C TYR A 22 -2.95 16.85 4.83
N ARG A 23 -2.48 15.60 4.73
CA ARG A 23 -1.81 14.88 5.81
C ARG A 23 -0.51 14.28 5.28
N ASP A 24 0.50 14.13 6.12
CA ASP A 24 1.66 13.32 5.78
C ASP A 24 1.31 11.83 5.83
N PRO A 25 2.12 10.93 5.25
CA PRO A 25 1.85 9.50 5.28
C PRO A 25 1.99 8.86 6.67
N THR A 26 2.39 9.64 7.70
CA THR A 26 2.34 9.24 9.12
C THR A 26 0.99 9.60 9.77
N GLY A 27 0.07 10.21 9.03
CA GLY A 27 -1.28 10.55 9.44
C GLY A 27 -1.42 11.94 10.09
N HIS A 28 -0.35 12.73 10.17
CA HIS A 28 -0.41 14.08 10.73
C HIS A 28 -0.84 15.11 9.69
N VAL A 29 -1.62 16.12 10.07
CA VAL A 29 -2.01 17.20 9.16
C VAL A 29 -0.77 18.01 8.74
N LYS A 30 -0.55 18.21 7.43
CA LYS A 30 0.53 19.05 6.91
C LYS A 30 0.29 20.50 7.35
N THR A 31 0.99 20.96 8.39
CA THR A 31 0.90 22.35 8.85
C THR A 31 1.66 23.26 7.88
N LYS A 32 0.94 24.02 7.05
CA LYS A 32 1.50 25.24 6.45
C LYS A 32 1.78 26.22 7.58
N ILE A 33 3.04 26.46 7.91
CA ILE A 33 3.44 27.52 8.83
C ILE A 33 3.51 28.83 8.04
N GLU A 34 2.46 29.64 8.10
CA GLU A 34 2.53 31.11 8.14
C GLU A 34 1.42 31.61 9.08
N GLN A 35 1.85 32.11 10.26
CA GLN A 35 1.27 33.08 11.22
C GLN A 35 -0.25 33.42 11.15
N GLU A 36 -1.04 33.55 12.22
CA GLU A 36 -0.81 34.11 13.56
C GLU A 36 -2.03 33.83 14.50
N ASN A 37 -1.74 33.69 15.80
CA ASN A 37 -2.49 34.10 17.02
C ASN A 37 -3.95 33.66 17.29
N ALA A 38 -4.19 32.98 18.42
CA ALA A 38 -4.62 33.59 19.70
C ALA A 38 -5.16 32.53 20.70
N GLU A 39 -4.88 32.77 21.99
CA GLU A 39 -5.13 31.93 23.18
C GLU A 39 -6.57 31.96 23.74
N GLU A 40 -6.75 31.19 24.83
CA GLU A 40 -7.81 31.15 25.86
C GLU A 40 -9.08 30.34 25.54
N GLY A 41 -9.67 29.50 26.40
CA GLY A 41 -9.51 29.18 27.82
C GLY A 41 -10.83 28.50 28.30
N ALA A 42 -10.79 27.27 28.84
CA ALA A 42 -11.15 26.91 30.22
C ALA A 42 -12.65 26.60 30.59
N VAL A 43 -12.87 25.31 30.92
CA VAL A 43 -13.53 24.73 32.13
C VAL A 43 -15.07 24.69 32.31
N GLY A 44 -15.57 23.47 32.59
CA GLY A 44 -16.68 23.15 33.52
C GLY A 44 -17.89 22.47 32.86
N GLY A 45 -18.49 21.37 33.31
CA GLY A 45 -18.35 20.52 34.50
C GLY A 45 -19.70 19.79 34.76
N ILE A 46 -19.62 18.50 35.12
CA ILE A 46 -20.53 17.70 35.98
C ILE A 46 -21.82 17.09 35.38
N ASN A 47 -21.74 15.75 35.25
CA ASN A 47 -22.68 14.67 35.59
C ASN A 47 -24.20 14.91 35.61
N ASN A 48 -24.93 14.11 34.82
CA ASN A 48 -26.23 13.59 35.21
C ASN A 48 -26.39 12.13 34.79
N ILE A 49 -26.44 11.25 35.80
CA ILE A 49 -26.92 9.87 35.71
C ILE A 49 -28.44 9.96 35.52
N VAL A 50 -28.95 9.81 34.29
CA VAL A 50 -30.38 9.55 34.05
C VAL A 50 -30.56 8.64 32.83
N ALA A 51 -31.26 7.54 33.09
CA ALA A 51 -31.97 6.67 32.17
C ALA A 51 -31.14 5.86 31.15
N ILE A 52 -30.97 4.58 31.48
CA ILE A 52 -30.93 3.50 30.48
C ILE A 52 -32.29 3.49 29.76
N LYS A 53 -32.47 4.42 28.83
CA LYS A 53 -33.33 4.23 27.66
C LYS A 53 -32.37 3.67 26.62
N LEU A 54 -32.42 2.36 26.42
CA LEU A 54 -31.80 1.73 25.25
C LEU A 54 -32.39 2.44 24.02
N ASP A 55 -31.59 3.35 23.45
CA ASP A 55 -31.97 4.08 22.26
C ASP A 55 -32.01 3.07 21.11
N VAL A 56 -33.22 2.75 20.68
CA VAL A 56 -33.48 1.88 19.53
C VAL A 56 -32.79 2.43 18.27
N GLY A 57 -32.52 3.74 18.21
CA GLY A 57 -31.73 4.37 17.16
C GLY A 57 -30.22 4.11 17.23
N GLU A 58 -29.62 4.01 18.42
CA GLU A 58 -28.22 3.59 18.57
C GLU A 58 -28.05 2.11 18.24
N TYR A 59 -29.00 1.26 18.66
CA TYR A 59 -28.98 -0.15 18.31
C TYR A 59 -29.15 -0.39 16.81
N ALA A 60 -30.09 0.29 16.15
CA ALA A 60 -30.26 0.18 14.71
C ALA A 60 -29.05 0.67 13.92
N LYS A 61 -28.39 1.75 14.37
CA LYS A 61 -27.12 2.23 13.77
C LYS A 61 -25.95 1.29 14.02
N ALA A 62 -25.87 0.68 15.20
CA ALA A 62 -24.85 -0.31 15.51
C ALA A 62 -25.06 -1.59 14.70
N GLU A 63 -26.32 -2.02 14.50
CA GLU A 63 -26.68 -3.18 13.68
C GLU A 63 -26.46 -2.93 12.18
N GLU A 64 -26.81 -1.75 11.67
CA GLU A 64 -26.51 -1.33 10.30
C GLU A 64 -25.00 -1.18 10.07
N SER A 65 -24.26 -0.64 11.04
CA SER A 65 -22.80 -0.57 11.02
C SER A 65 -22.17 -1.96 11.08
N ALA A 66 -22.72 -2.89 11.87
CA ALA A 66 -22.24 -4.27 11.95
C ALA A 66 -22.48 -5.02 10.64
N LEU A 67 -23.68 -4.90 10.06
CA LEU A 67 -24.01 -5.46 8.73
C LEU A 67 -23.10 -4.89 7.63
N SER A 68 -22.83 -3.59 7.67
CA SER A 68 -21.89 -2.93 6.76
C SER A 68 -20.45 -3.44 6.93
N LEU A 69 -20.02 -3.69 8.16
CA LEU A 69 -18.72 -4.26 8.47
C LEU A 69 -18.62 -5.72 7.99
N ASP A 70 -19.64 -6.53 8.24
CA ASP A 70 -19.69 -7.93 7.81
C ASP A 70 -19.61 -8.03 6.28
N LEU A 71 -20.37 -7.20 5.55
CA LEU A 71 -20.30 -7.14 4.09
C LEU A 71 -18.92 -6.71 3.58
N LYS A 72 -18.26 -5.77 4.27
CA LYS A 72 -16.87 -5.38 3.94
C LYS A 72 -15.90 -6.54 4.17
N MET A 73 -16.08 -7.30 5.25
CA MET A 73 -15.25 -8.46 5.58
C MET A 73 -15.44 -9.62 4.61
N GLU A 74 -16.68 -9.88 4.18
CA GLU A 74 -16.94 -10.86 3.12
C GLU A 74 -16.29 -10.45 1.81
N ARG A 75 -16.43 -9.17 1.43
CA ARG A 75 -15.81 -8.64 0.21
C ARG A 75 -14.29 -8.73 0.25
N ILE A 76 -13.65 -8.35 1.36
CA ILE A 76 -12.18 -8.36 1.43
C ILE A 76 -11.62 -9.79 1.41
N LYS A 77 -12.34 -10.75 2.02
CA LYS A 77 -12.00 -12.17 1.92
C LYS A 77 -12.18 -12.72 0.50
N ALA A 78 -13.21 -12.27 -0.23
CA ALA A 78 -13.36 -12.64 -1.64
C ALA A 78 -12.16 -12.13 -2.47
N ILE A 79 -11.76 -10.88 -2.30
CA ILE A 79 -10.59 -10.28 -2.96
C ILE A 79 -9.29 -11.02 -2.57
N GLN A 80 -9.11 -11.35 -1.30
CA GLN A 80 -7.98 -12.15 -0.82
C GLN A 80 -7.89 -13.48 -1.59
N GLN A 81 -9.02 -14.20 -1.72
CA GLN A 81 -9.06 -15.46 -2.46
C GLN A 81 -8.84 -15.28 -3.96
N GLU A 82 -9.39 -14.23 -4.57
CA GLU A 82 -9.14 -13.89 -5.98
C GLU A 82 -7.64 -13.68 -6.26
N ILE A 83 -6.96 -12.89 -5.42
CA ILE A 83 -5.52 -12.63 -5.57
C ILE A 83 -4.72 -13.93 -5.41
N LEU A 84 -5.00 -14.72 -4.36
CA LEU A 84 -4.35 -16.01 -4.12
C LEU A 84 -4.53 -16.99 -5.28
N GLN A 85 -5.68 -16.94 -5.96
CA GLN A 85 -5.98 -17.81 -7.10
C GLN A 85 -5.49 -17.28 -8.45
N SER A 86 -5.09 -16.00 -8.52
CA SER A 86 -4.65 -15.39 -9.78
C SER A 86 -3.39 -16.06 -10.34
N ASP A 87 -3.36 -16.24 -11.65
CA ASP A 87 -2.23 -16.88 -12.34
C ASP A 87 -0.94 -16.08 -12.14
N ILE A 88 -1.02 -14.75 -12.12
CA ILE A 88 0.15 -13.90 -11.95
C ILE A 88 0.75 -14.03 -10.56
N PHE A 89 -0.06 -14.06 -9.51
CA PHE A 89 0.40 -14.25 -8.13
C PHE A 89 1.08 -15.62 -7.95
N LYS A 90 0.49 -16.67 -8.54
CA LYS A 90 1.07 -18.03 -8.53
C LYS A 90 2.42 -18.06 -9.25
N LYS A 91 2.50 -17.51 -10.47
CA LYS A 91 3.74 -17.43 -11.24
C LYS A 91 4.85 -16.69 -10.50
N LEU A 92 4.53 -15.56 -9.85
CA LEU A 92 5.47 -14.83 -9.01
C LEU A 92 5.97 -15.67 -7.83
N GLY A 93 5.06 -16.39 -7.17
CA GLY A 93 5.41 -17.32 -6.12
C GLY A 93 6.37 -18.43 -6.59
N GLU A 94 6.25 -18.88 -7.83
CA GLU A 94 7.05 -19.95 -8.43
C GLU A 94 8.46 -19.54 -8.86
N LEU A 95 8.76 -18.23 -8.98
CA LEU A 95 10.10 -17.75 -9.33
C LEU A 95 11.17 -18.27 -8.35
N GLU A 96 12.34 -18.63 -8.90
CA GLU A 96 13.51 -18.92 -8.08
C GLU A 96 13.99 -17.63 -7.40
N SER A 97 14.04 -17.64 -6.07
CA SER A 97 14.45 -16.49 -5.26
C SER A 97 15.70 -16.82 -4.48
N SER A 98 16.76 -16.01 -4.64
CA SER A 98 17.99 -16.19 -3.89
C SER A 98 17.79 -15.94 -2.40
N THR A 99 16.98 -14.94 -2.03
CA THR A 99 16.70 -14.63 -0.63
C THR A 99 15.87 -15.73 0.03
N ARG A 100 14.89 -16.30 -0.68
CA ARG A 100 14.09 -17.42 -0.15
C ARG A 100 14.96 -18.66 0.08
N LEU A 101 15.81 -18.99 -0.89
CA LEU A 101 16.76 -20.10 -0.77
C LEU A 101 17.72 -19.88 0.41
N HIS A 102 18.22 -18.65 0.59
CA HIS A 102 19.08 -18.30 1.71
C HIS A 102 18.38 -18.53 3.06
N PHE A 103 17.14 -18.07 3.22
CA PHE A 103 16.36 -18.30 4.44
C PHE A 103 16.07 -19.78 4.71
N GLU A 104 15.87 -20.57 3.66
CA GLU A 104 15.70 -22.03 3.76
C GLU A 104 17.01 -22.78 4.01
N GLY A 105 18.16 -22.09 4.10
CA GLY A 105 19.47 -22.71 4.26
C GLY A 105 19.93 -23.53 3.05
N ARG A 106 19.44 -23.18 1.85
CA ARG A 106 19.76 -23.83 0.58
C ARG A 106 20.82 -23.04 -0.20
N PRO A 107 21.58 -23.68 -1.11
CA PRO A 107 22.46 -22.98 -2.04
C PRO A 107 21.67 -21.94 -2.85
N TYR A 108 22.19 -20.72 -2.94
CA TYR A 108 21.47 -19.58 -3.51
C TYR A 108 22.34 -18.71 -4.42
N GLU A 109 23.65 -18.98 -4.50
CA GLU A 109 24.65 -18.16 -5.17
C GLU A 109 24.41 -18.05 -6.67
N ASP A 110 24.09 -19.17 -7.33
CA ASP A 110 23.79 -19.22 -8.76
C ASP A 110 22.51 -18.43 -9.09
N VAL A 111 21.48 -18.55 -8.24
CA VAL A 111 20.22 -17.81 -8.39
C VAL A 111 20.47 -16.32 -8.15
N ASN A 112 21.29 -15.98 -7.15
CA ASN A 112 21.66 -14.60 -6.86
C ASN A 112 22.42 -13.97 -8.03
N TYR A 113 23.32 -14.72 -8.67
CA TYR A 113 24.00 -14.26 -9.87
C TYR A 113 23.00 -13.95 -11.00
N LYS A 114 22.06 -14.85 -11.28
CA LYS A 114 21.01 -14.62 -12.29
C LYS A 114 20.16 -13.39 -11.98
N ILE A 115 19.79 -13.19 -10.71
CA ILE A 115 19.04 -12.01 -10.26
C ILE A 115 19.84 -10.73 -10.48
N ASN A 116 21.15 -10.74 -10.24
CA ASN A 116 22.00 -9.58 -10.52
C ASN A 116 22.10 -9.28 -12.03
N VAL A 117 22.14 -10.30 -12.89
CA VAL A 117 22.09 -10.12 -14.35
C VAL A 117 20.75 -9.53 -14.77
N LEU A 118 19.62 -10.09 -14.28
CA LEU A 118 18.28 -9.54 -14.49
C LEU A 118 18.22 -8.05 -14.10
N ARG A 119 18.68 -7.70 -12.89
CA ARG A 119 18.69 -6.30 -12.40
C ARG A 119 19.57 -5.39 -13.24
N SER A 120 20.69 -5.89 -13.76
CA SER A 120 21.53 -5.13 -14.69
C SER A 120 20.78 -4.80 -15.98
N ASP A 121 20.08 -5.77 -16.56
CA ASP A 121 19.29 -5.54 -17.78
C ASP A 121 18.11 -4.60 -17.54
N VAL A 122 17.39 -4.79 -16.42
CA VAL A 122 16.31 -3.88 -15.97
C VAL A 122 16.84 -2.45 -15.87
N ASN A 123 17.98 -2.24 -15.20
CA ASN A 123 18.59 -0.92 -15.05
C ASN A 123 18.97 -0.30 -16.39
N ASN A 124 19.45 -1.09 -17.35
CA ASN A 124 19.76 -0.61 -18.70
C ASN A 124 18.48 -0.18 -19.43
N ARG A 125 17.39 -0.96 -19.34
CA ARG A 125 16.10 -0.61 -19.93
C ARG A 125 15.51 0.67 -19.35
N ILE A 126 15.56 0.82 -18.05
CA ILE A 126 15.12 2.05 -17.36
C ILE A 126 15.94 3.25 -17.85
N ALA A 127 17.27 3.13 -17.92
CA ALA A 127 18.13 4.21 -18.42
C ALA A 127 17.85 4.57 -19.89
N ASP A 128 17.54 3.58 -20.74
CA ASP A 128 17.13 3.81 -22.12
C ASP A 128 15.80 4.57 -22.21
N ILE A 129 14.83 4.26 -21.36
CA ILE A 129 13.54 4.96 -21.27
C ILE A 129 13.74 6.40 -20.76
N GLU A 130 14.53 6.60 -19.70
CA GLU A 130 14.89 7.93 -19.19
C GLU A 130 15.43 8.82 -20.31
N LYS A 131 16.40 8.30 -21.07
CA LYS A 131 17.07 9.04 -22.15
C LYS A 131 16.16 9.28 -23.35
N THR A 132 15.40 8.27 -23.76
CA THR A 132 14.52 8.34 -24.93
C THR A 132 13.35 9.30 -24.70
N HIS A 133 12.77 9.30 -23.51
CA HIS A 133 11.56 10.05 -23.20
C HIS A 133 11.80 11.33 -22.39
N GLY A 134 13.03 11.54 -21.87
CA GLY A 134 13.36 12.71 -21.05
C GLY A 134 12.61 12.74 -19.72
N VAL A 135 12.38 11.57 -19.13
CA VAL A 135 11.61 11.40 -17.88
C VAL A 135 12.53 11.08 -16.69
N SER A 136 12.05 11.29 -15.46
CA SER A 136 12.78 10.88 -14.25
C SER A 136 12.97 9.36 -14.21
N ARG A 137 13.99 8.91 -13.47
CA ARG A 137 14.26 7.49 -13.24
C ARG A 137 13.06 6.74 -12.67
N ASN A 138 12.37 7.34 -11.70
CA ASN A 138 11.16 6.78 -11.10
C ASN A 138 10.05 6.60 -12.15
N ARG A 139 9.81 7.61 -12.99
CA ARG A 139 8.83 7.51 -14.08
C ARG A 139 9.22 6.44 -15.12
N ALA A 140 10.49 6.33 -15.46
CA ALA A 140 10.99 5.30 -16.37
C ALA A 140 10.85 3.89 -15.78
N ALA A 141 11.21 3.72 -14.51
CA ALA A 141 11.06 2.46 -13.77
C ALA A 141 9.60 2.00 -13.77
N MET A 142 8.66 2.89 -13.43
CA MET A 142 7.22 2.61 -13.45
C MET A 142 6.74 2.11 -14.81
N TYR A 143 7.11 2.79 -15.90
CA TYR A 143 6.69 2.36 -17.24
C TYR A 143 7.26 1.00 -17.60
N PHE A 144 8.50 0.75 -17.20
CA PHE A 144 9.15 -0.51 -17.51
C PHE A 144 8.58 -1.67 -16.71
N THR A 145 8.43 -1.54 -15.39
CA THR A 145 7.93 -2.62 -14.52
C THR A 145 6.46 -2.96 -14.79
N ALA A 146 5.67 -2.01 -15.31
CA ALA A 146 4.31 -2.25 -15.76
C ALA A 146 4.23 -2.97 -17.14
N SER A 147 5.34 -3.12 -17.87
CA SER A 147 5.35 -3.63 -19.24
C SER A 147 5.34 -5.16 -19.33
N ASP A 148 4.87 -5.67 -20.47
CA ASP A 148 4.98 -7.10 -20.79
C ASP A 148 6.45 -7.54 -20.95
N GLU A 149 7.34 -6.63 -21.38
CA GLU A 149 8.78 -6.93 -21.49
C GLU A 149 9.37 -7.31 -20.12
N PHE A 150 9.05 -6.57 -19.06
CA PHE A 150 9.52 -6.92 -17.71
C PHE A 150 8.94 -8.26 -17.24
N LYS A 151 7.67 -8.55 -17.53
CA LYS A 151 7.06 -9.84 -17.20
C LYS A 151 7.72 -10.99 -17.97
N ASP A 152 8.00 -10.83 -19.25
CA ASP A 152 8.69 -11.83 -20.07
C ASP A 152 10.12 -12.08 -19.54
N MET A 153 10.81 -11.03 -19.11
CA MET A 153 12.11 -11.17 -18.45
C MET A 153 12.01 -12.05 -17.20
N LEU A 154 11.02 -11.81 -16.33
CA LEU A 154 10.84 -12.59 -15.11
C LEU A 154 10.39 -14.02 -15.37
N PHE A 155 9.35 -14.23 -16.19
CA PHE A 155 8.69 -15.53 -16.30
C PHE A 155 9.25 -16.44 -17.39
N GLU A 156 9.81 -15.87 -18.46
CA GLU A 156 10.23 -16.63 -19.62
C GLU A 156 11.75 -16.69 -19.77
N GLN A 157 12.42 -15.54 -19.64
CA GLN A 157 13.87 -15.43 -19.86
C GLN A 157 14.68 -15.89 -18.65
N TYR A 158 14.49 -15.23 -17.50
CA TYR A 158 15.35 -15.43 -16.33
C TYR A 158 14.79 -16.43 -15.33
N LYS A 159 13.45 -16.46 -15.14
CA LYS A 159 12.76 -17.36 -14.20
C LYS A 159 13.20 -17.21 -12.75
N VAL A 160 13.69 -16.03 -12.39
CA VAL A 160 14.13 -15.65 -11.05
C VAL A 160 13.50 -14.32 -10.64
N GLY A 161 13.40 -14.09 -9.33
CA GLY A 161 12.94 -12.82 -8.76
C GLY A 161 12.91 -12.88 -7.23
N ASN A 162 13.20 -11.76 -6.58
CA ASN A 162 13.04 -11.61 -5.13
C ASN A 162 11.77 -10.80 -4.82
N CYS A 163 11.61 -10.37 -3.57
CA CYS A 163 10.48 -9.58 -3.10
C CYS A 163 10.25 -8.33 -3.97
N GLY A 164 11.31 -7.54 -4.21
CA GLY A 164 11.24 -6.33 -5.04
C GLY A 164 10.66 -6.56 -6.44
N GLU A 165 11.24 -7.47 -7.22
CA GLU A 165 10.74 -7.76 -8.58
C GLU A 165 9.30 -8.29 -8.56
N SER A 166 8.93 -9.04 -7.51
CA SER A 166 7.58 -9.57 -7.35
C SER A 166 6.55 -8.47 -7.06
N THR A 167 6.89 -7.53 -6.19
CA THR A 167 6.04 -6.37 -5.88
C THR A 167 5.93 -5.37 -7.02
N ASP A 168 6.96 -5.25 -7.85
CA ASP A 168 6.95 -4.41 -9.05
C ASP A 168 5.90 -4.88 -10.07
N VAL A 169 5.74 -6.20 -10.24
CA VAL A 169 4.65 -6.75 -11.07
C VAL A 169 3.30 -6.55 -10.38
N MET A 170 3.22 -6.82 -9.07
CA MET A 170 1.95 -6.81 -8.37
C MET A 170 1.29 -5.44 -8.28
N ILE A 171 2.06 -4.35 -8.14
CA ILE A 171 1.46 -3.02 -8.04
C ILE A 171 0.61 -2.68 -9.27
N GLY A 172 1.12 -3.02 -10.47
CA GLY A 172 0.40 -2.84 -11.73
C GLY A 172 -0.82 -3.76 -11.85
N GLU A 173 -0.70 -5.03 -11.46
CA GLU A 173 -1.81 -5.99 -11.50
C GLU A 173 -2.93 -5.65 -10.51
N LEU A 174 -2.58 -5.26 -9.29
CA LEU A 174 -3.55 -4.85 -8.28
C LEU A 174 -4.27 -3.57 -8.72
N ASN A 175 -3.55 -2.58 -9.24
CA ASN A 175 -4.16 -1.36 -9.71
C ASN A 175 -5.12 -1.59 -10.90
N LYS A 176 -4.72 -2.46 -11.85
CA LYS A 176 -5.56 -2.82 -13.00
C LYS A 176 -6.84 -3.55 -12.58
N ASN A 177 -6.73 -4.51 -11.66
CA ASN A 177 -7.86 -5.35 -11.25
C ASN A 177 -8.75 -4.67 -10.19
N TYR A 178 -8.20 -3.75 -9.40
CA TYR A 178 -8.88 -3.03 -8.33
C TYR A 178 -8.70 -1.51 -8.43
N PRO A 179 -9.09 -0.85 -9.54
CA PRO A 179 -8.76 0.55 -9.85
C PRO A 179 -9.37 1.60 -8.91
N LYS A 180 -10.26 1.18 -8.00
CA LYS A 180 -10.87 2.03 -6.97
C LYS A 180 -10.20 1.87 -5.60
N MET A 181 -9.23 0.97 -5.48
CA MET A 181 -8.46 0.72 -4.27
C MET A 181 -7.06 1.32 -4.45
N ILE A 182 -6.53 1.87 -3.37
CA ILE A 182 -5.16 2.38 -3.34
C ILE A 182 -4.23 1.18 -3.18
N VAL A 183 -3.12 1.17 -3.92
CA VAL A 183 -2.06 0.16 -3.76
C VAL A 183 -0.82 0.85 -3.25
N GLU A 184 -0.17 0.29 -2.24
CA GLU A 184 1.07 0.81 -1.67
C GLU A 184 2.12 -0.29 -1.65
N ASN A 185 3.24 -0.13 -2.35
CA ASN A 185 4.41 -0.99 -2.14
C ASN A 185 5.22 -0.41 -0.99
N VAL A 186 5.50 -1.23 0.03
CA VAL A 186 6.26 -0.87 1.22
C VAL A 186 7.58 -1.63 1.16
N SER A 187 8.67 -0.89 1.01
CA SER A 187 10.05 -1.40 1.03
C SER A 187 10.72 -0.98 2.32
N ILE A 188 11.24 -1.94 3.08
CA ILE A 188 11.85 -1.72 4.39
C ILE A 188 13.28 -2.25 4.34
N ASP A 189 14.28 -1.46 4.75
CA ASP A 189 15.69 -1.90 4.76
C ASP A 189 16.02 -2.88 5.90
N LYS A 190 15.27 -2.85 7.00
CA LYS A 190 15.45 -3.68 8.20
C LYS A 190 14.09 -4.13 8.72
N PRO A 191 13.60 -5.32 8.33
CA PRO A 191 14.39 -6.52 7.99
C PRO A 191 14.58 -6.84 6.48
N ASP A 192 14.91 -5.87 5.62
CA ASP A 192 15.11 -5.99 4.15
C ASP A 192 14.01 -6.79 3.44
N HIS A 193 12.86 -6.15 3.22
CA HIS A 193 11.72 -6.79 2.57
C HIS A 193 10.81 -5.79 1.86
N VAL A 194 10.12 -6.27 0.82
CA VAL A 194 9.15 -5.49 0.07
C VAL A 194 7.84 -6.27 -0.09
N PHE A 195 6.71 -5.61 0.17
CA PHE A 195 5.37 -6.18 0.01
C PHE A 195 4.37 -5.10 -0.40
N SER A 196 3.18 -5.50 -0.87
CA SER A 196 2.12 -4.56 -1.23
C SER A 196 1.04 -4.50 -0.14
N VAL A 197 0.47 -3.33 0.07
CA VAL A 197 -0.71 -3.09 0.90
C VAL A 197 -1.82 -2.56 0.00
N LEU A 198 -2.98 -3.23 0.02
CA LEU A 198 -4.14 -2.85 -0.77
C LEU A 198 -5.21 -2.23 0.13
N ASN A 199 -5.78 -1.13 -0.34
CA ASN A 199 -6.97 -0.49 0.21
C ASN A 199 -6.82 0.01 1.65
N ARG A 200 -5.60 0.35 2.08
CA ARG A 200 -5.37 1.01 3.36
C ARG A 200 -5.81 2.48 3.30
N ASP A 201 -6.51 2.93 4.34
CA ASP A 201 -6.81 4.33 4.58
C ASP A 201 -5.54 5.08 4.96
N GLN A 202 -5.05 5.88 4.02
CA GLN A 202 -3.82 6.65 4.17
C GLN A 202 -3.92 7.80 5.18
N SER A 203 -5.10 8.06 5.76
CA SER A 203 -5.22 8.94 6.92
C SER A 203 -4.56 8.37 8.18
N THR A 204 -4.29 7.06 8.18
CA THR A 204 -3.58 6.33 9.24
C THR A 204 -2.10 6.19 8.88
N SER A 205 -1.22 5.99 9.87
CA SER A 205 0.20 5.75 9.61
C SER A 205 0.42 4.34 9.04
N ILE A 206 1.25 4.24 8.01
CA ILE A 206 1.74 2.94 7.52
C ILE A 206 2.49 2.16 8.62
N PHE A 207 3.19 2.86 9.53
CA PHE A 207 3.94 2.25 10.62
C PHE A 207 3.04 1.77 11.79
N ASN A 208 1.72 1.90 11.69
CA ASN A 208 0.79 1.47 12.74
C ASN A 208 -0.31 0.52 12.20
N PRO A 209 0.02 -0.74 11.88
CA PRO A 209 -0.95 -1.69 11.33
C PRO A 209 -2.20 -1.91 12.17
N GLU A 210 -2.12 -1.73 13.49
CA GLU A 210 -3.28 -1.82 14.39
C GLU A 210 -4.37 -0.78 14.07
N LYS A 211 -3.95 0.39 13.56
CA LYS A 211 -4.82 1.53 13.25
C LYS A 211 -5.38 1.51 11.83
N TRP A 212 -4.91 0.60 10.96
CA TRP A 212 -5.42 0.50 9.59
C TRP A 212 -6.92 0.15 9.59
N ASN A 213 -7.63 0.48 8.51
CA ASN A 213 -9.00 0.01 8.29
C ASN A 213 -9.02 -1.52 8.06
N ASP A 214 -10.12 -2.15 8.47
CA ASP A 214 -10.21 -3.62 8.50
C ASP A 214 -10.23 -4.26 7.10
N ASP A 215 -10.63 -3.54 6.07
CA ASP A 215 -10.60 -3.96 4.67
C ASP A 215 -9.27 -3.68 3.96
N SER A 216 -8.17 -3.62 4.73
CA SER A 216 -6.80 -3.62 4.20
C SER A 216 -6.31 -5.06 3.98
N LEU A 217 -5.57 -5.28 2.90
CA LEU A 217 -4.84 -6.52 2.65
C LEU A 217 -3.34 -6.26 2.56
N VAL A 218 -2.55 -7.20 3.06
CA VAL A 218 -1.10 -7.29 2.82
C VAL A 218 -0.86 -8.42 1.82
N ILE A 219 -0.26 -8.12 0.69
CA ILE A 219 -0.02 -9.03 -0.43
C ILE A 219 1.49 -9.25 -0.53
N ASP A 220 1.91 -10.50 -0.37
CA ASP A 220 3.32 -10.90 -0.45
C ASP A 220 3.47 -12.12 -1.37
N PRO A 221 3.70 -11.89 -2.68
CA PRO A 221 3.92 -12.98 -3.62
C PRO A 221 5.21 -13.74 -3.34
N TRP A 222 6.19 -13.09 -2.71
CA TRP A 222 7.45 -13.74 -2.36
C TRP A 222 7.26 -14.76 -1.23
N GLN A 223 6.40 -14.47 -0.24
CA GLN A 223 5.94 -15.46 0.75
C GLN A 223 4.80 -16.35 0.22
N ARG A 224 4.19 -16.00 -0.91
CA ARG A 224 3.00 -16.67 -1.48
C ARG A 224 1.77 -16.53 -0.58
N THR A 225 1.66 -15.42 0.12
CA THR A 225 0.61 -15.17 1.11
C THR A 225 -0.11 -13.86 0.84
N VAL A 226 -1.41 -13.83 1.17
CA VAL A 226 -2.20 -12.61 1.25
C VAL A 226 -2.87 -12.61 2.62
N TYR A 227 -2.59 -11.59 3.43
CA TYR A 227 -3.13 -11.46 4.78
C TYR A 227 -4.19 -10.38 4.82
N THR A 228 -5.30 -10.65 5.51
CA THR A 228 -6.15 -9.60 6.08
C THR A 228 -5.37 -8.80 7.13
N LYS A 229 -5.85 -7.60 7.48
CA LYS A 229 -5.29 -6.82 8.59
C LYS A 229 -5.13 -7.68 9.86
N GLN A 230 -6.16 -8.43 10.25
CA GLN A 230 -6.11 -9.23 11.48
C GLN A 230 -5.07 -10.35 11.41
N GLU A 231 -4.95 -11.03 10.26
CA GLU A 231 -3.91 -12.05 10.05
C GLU A 231 -2.52 -11.43 10.04
N PHE A 232 -2.36 -10.27 9.39
CA PHE A 232 -1.09 -9.56 9.33
C PHE A 232 -0.59 -9.16 10.72
N LEU A 233 -1.47 -8.67 11.61
CA LEU A 233 -1.11 -8.35 12.99
C LEU A 233 -0.53 -9.54 13.77
N LEU A 234 -0.89 -10.78 13.41
CA LEU A 234 -0.35 -11.99 14.05
C LEU A 234 1.03 -12.39 13.52
N VAL A 235 1.33 -12.04 12.26
CA VAL A 235 2.60 -12.42 11.60
C VAL A 235 3.60 -11.27 11.52
N ASN A 236 3.17 -10.02 11.71
CA ASN A 236 3.98 -8.82 11.62
C ASN A 236 5.02 -8.78 12.74
N SER A 237 6.19 -9.33 12.46
CA SER A 237 7.32 -9.37 13.36
C SER A 237 8.60 -9.39 12.54
N LEU A 238 9.72 -9.02 13.18
CA LEU A 238 11.05 -9.14 12.57
C LEU A 238 11.39 -10.60 12.19
N ALA A 239 10.80 -11.58 12.90
CA ALA A 239 11.00 -13.00 12.61
C ALA A 239 10.40 -13.45 11.27
N ASN A 240 9.40 -12.71 10.74
CA ASN A 240 8.75 -12.98 9.46
C ASN A 240 9.05 -11.91 8.41
N PHE A 241 10.14 -11.16 8.57
CA PHE A 241 10.62 -10.20 7.56
C PHE A 241 9.69 -9.01 7.29
N TYR A 242 8.70 -8.74 8.15
CA TYR A 242 7.90 -7.52 8.06
C TYR A 242 8.41 -6.47 9.04
N GLY A 243 8.28 -6.74 10.34
CA GLY A 243 8.74 -5.83 11.39
C GLY A 243 8.18 -4.40 11.30
N LEU A 244 7.04 -4.20 10.63
CA LEU A 244 6.50 -2.86 10.36
C LEU A 244 5.81 -2.32 11.63
N ASN A 245 6.42 -1.33 12.27
CA ASN A 245 5.89 -0.70 13.48
C ASN A 245 6.44 0.73 13.65
N ASP A 246 5.96 1.44 14.67
CA ASP A 246 6.36 2.80 15.03
C ASP A 246 7.74 2.90 15.72
N HIS A 247 8.48 1.80 15.79
CA HIS A 247 9.87 1.73 16.25
C HIS A 247 10.80 1.20 15.15
N ILE A 248 10.35 1.24 13.89
CA ILE A 248 11.15 0.84 12.73
C ILE A 248 12.45 1.65 12.67
N GLN A 249 13.53 0.98 12.27
CA GLN A 249 14.85 1.58 12.12
C GLN A 249 15.26 1.51 10.66
N GLY A 250 16.03 2.50 10.22
CA GLY A 250 16.55 2.54 8.84
C GLY A 250 15.58 3.18 7.87
N GLU A 251 15.79 2.91 6.58
CA GLU A 251 15.01 3.49 5.49
C GLU A 251 13.73 2.69 5.20
N THR A 252 12.64 3.40 4.96
CA THR A 252 11.40 2.85 4.41
C THR A 252 10.98 3.66 3.20
N GLU A 253 10.85 3.00 2.05
CA GLU A 253 10.33 3.61 0.84
C GLU A 253 8.90 3.11 0.59
N ILE A 254 8.02 4.03 0.20
CA ILE A 254 6.63 3.73 -0.10
C ILE A 254 6.30 4.28 -1.48
N THR A 255 5.90 3.39 -2.38
CA THR A 255 5.29 3.76 -3.65
C THR A 255 3.79 3.63 -3.51
N VAL A 256 3.07 4.74 -3.60
CA VAL A 256 1.62 4.79 -3.56
C VAL A 256 1.08 4.94 -4.97
N GLN A 257 0.22 4.04 -5.41
CA GLN A 257 -0.51 4.16 -6.67
C GLN A 257 -1.99 4.41 -6.40
N HIS A 258 -2.45 5.59 -6.82
CA HIS A 258 -3.85 5.99 -6.87
C HIS A 258 -4.30 5.90 -8.32
N ASN A 259 -4.99 4.81 -8.69
CA ASN A 259 -5.38 4.53 -10.08
C ASN A 259 -4.18 4.59 -11.07
N GLU A 260 -4.43 4.55 -12.37
CA GLU A 260 -3.36 4.57 -13.39
C GLU A 260 -2.64 5.92 -13.51
N SER A 261 -3.21 7.01 -12.99
CA SER A 261 -2.78 8.37 -13.31
C SER A 261 -1.96 9.07 -12.21
N VAL A 262 -1.96 8.58 -10.97
CA VAL A 262 -1.24 9.26 -9.88
C VAL A 262 -0.40 8.27 -9.09
N ILE A 263 0.90 8.50 -9.08
CA ILE A 263 1.85 7.73 -8.25
C ILE A 263 2.66 8.68 -7.38
N SER A 264 2.79 8.36 -6.09
CA SER A 264 3.63 9.08 -5.15
C SER A 264 4.75 8.17 -4.63
N PHE A 265 5.95 8.73 -4.50
CA PHE A 265 7.12 8.10 -3.91
C PHE A 265 7.43 8.82 -2.61
N LEU A 266 7.58 8.06 -1.53
CA LEU A 266 7.83 8.58 -0.20
C LEU A 266 9.04 7.85 0.35
N SER A 267 10.07 8.57 0.79
CA SER A 267 11.18 7.98 1.56
C SER A 267 11.16 8.48 2.98
N PHE A 268 11.32 7.54 3.91
CA PHE A 268 11.38 7.77 5.34
C PHE A 268 12.71 7.28 5.88
N TYR A 269 13.32 8.08 6.75
CA TYR A 269 14.32 7.58 7.68
C TYR A 269 13.66 7.44 9.05
N GLU A 270 13.59 6.19 9.55
CA GLU A 270 12.77 5.82 10.70
C GLU A 270 11.30 6.21 10.45
N LEU A 271 10.76 7.18 11.20
CA LEU A 271 9.40 7.70 11.01
C LEU A 271 9.35 9.07 10.32
N LYS A 272 10.51 9.66 10.02
CA LYS A 272 10.59 11.01 9.46
C LYS A 272 10.57 10.95 7.95
N LEU A 273 9.60 11.63 7.35
CA LEU A 273 9.54 11.82 5.90
C LEU A 273 10.73 12.68 5.45
N GLU A 274 11.58 12.12 4.60
CA GLU A 274 12.74 12.80 4.03
C GLU A 274 12.48 13.30 2.60
N GLU A 275 11.77 12.50 1.79
CA GLU A 275 11.49 12.83 0.38
C GLU A 275 10.04 12.46 0.00
N GLU A 276 9.43 13.31 -0.84
CA GLU A 276 8.12 13.08 -1.46
C GLU A 276 8.15 13.56 -2.91
N GLU A 277 8.01 12.63 -3.86
CA GLU A 277 7.78 12.92 -5.29
C GLU A 277 6.36 12.48 -5.65
N SER A 278 5.65 13.24 -6.48
CA SER A 278 4.37 12.82 -7.04
C SER A 278 4.34 13.03 -8.54
N ILE A 279 3.90 11.99 -9.24
CA ILE A 279 3.87 11.87 -10.68
C ILE A 279 2.39 11.86 -11.09
N PHE A 280 2.01 12.87 -11.88
CA PHE A 280 0.68 13.06 -12.48
C PHE A 280 0.73 12.88 -14.00
#